data_AF-A0AA35S5A0-F1
#
_entry.id   AF-A0AA35S5A0-F1
#
_cell.length_a   1.000
_cell.length_b   1.000
_cell.length_c   1.000
_cell.angle_alpha   90.00
_cell.angle_beta   90.00
_cell.angle_gamma   90.00
#
_symmetry.space_group_name_H-M   'P 1'
#
loop_
_entity.id
_entity.type
_entity.pdbx_description
1 polymer ?
#
loop_
_entity_poly.entity_id
_entity_poly.type
_entity_poly.pdbx_seq_one_letter_code
_entity_poly.pdbx_strand_id
1 'polypeptide(L)'
;MDFSKFSDKDFDAKEWVNGALRSHKDARISIDAHASTLVMKLQLFIQEVNKSLEETSLQVVQNLPRVMRDVEAVRQEATLLKEQMTTVKEDIKKVERETAQSMQRLVELDSMKTRMLESQNALQEADNWTTLSADVDDVFASQDIHKIGEKLAGMQQSLNVLHDVP
;
A
#
# COMPACT_ATOMS: atom_id res chain seq x y z
N MET A 1 -47.15 31.53 10.73
CA MET A 1 -46.51 31.75 12.05
C MET A 1 -45.23 30.96 12.01
N ASP A 2 -44.11 31.61 12.29
CA ASP A 2 -42.79 30.99 12.28
C ASP A 2 -42.44 30.58 13.71
N PHE A 3 -42.44 29.27 13.99
CA PHE A 3 -42.15 28.70 15.31
C PHE A 3 -40.66 28.42 15.51
N SER A 4 -39.82 28.71 14.50
CA SER A 4 -38.36 28.58 14.57
C SER A 4 -37.76 29.42 15.71
N LYS A 5 -38.43 30.52 16.07
CA LYS A 5 -38.05 31.39 17.19
C LYS A 5 -38.04 30.68 18.55
N PHE A 6 -38.80 29.61 18.73
CA PHE A 6 -38.77 28.82 19.98
C PHE A 6 -37.46 28.05 20.17
N SER A 7 -36.69 27.87 19.10
CA SER A 7 -35.38 27.21 19.14
C SER A 7 -34.22 28.19 19.35
N ASP A 8 -34.48 29.51 19.35
CA ASP A 8 -33.46 30.52 19.59
C ASP A 8 -33.11 30.63 21.07
N LYS A 9 -31.81 30.82 21.36
CA LYS A 9 -31.30 30.95 22.73
C LYS A 9 -31.76 32.23 23.44
N ASP A 10 -32.07 33.27 22.67
CA ASP A 10 -32.50 34.59 23.16
C ASP A 10 -34.02 34.80 23.01
N PHE A 11 -34.81 33.71 23.03
CA PHE A 11 -36.25 33.79 22.81
C PHE A 11 -36.97 34.66 23.87
N ASP A 12 -37.53 35.80 23.43
CA ASP A 12 -38.41 36.64 24.25
C ASP A 12 -39.89 36.24 24.07
N ALA A 13 -40.41 35.53 25.06
CA ALA A 13 -41.80 35.11 25.11
C ALA A 13 -42.79 36.30 25.10
N LYS A 14 -42.45 37.44 25.74
CA LYS A 14 -43.33 38.61 25.78
C LYS A 14 -43.37 39.29 24.42
N GLU A 15 -42.23 39.46 23.77
CA GLU A 15 -42.17 40.03 22.42
C GLU A 15 -42.95 39.14 21.43
N TRP A 16 -42.77 37.83 21.53
CA TRP A 16 -43.47 36.86 20.69
C TRP A 16 -44.99 36.89 20.90
N VAL A 17 -45.47 36.83 22.14
CA VAL A 17 -46.92 36.89 22.45
C VAL A 17 -47.51 38.21 21.96
N ASN A 18 -46.83 39.32 22.23
CA ASN A 18 -47.30 40.64 21.79
C ASN A 18 -47.36 40.74 20.26
N GLY A 19 -46.37 40.20 19.54
CA GLY A 19 -46.39 40.13 18.07
C GLY A 19 -47.49 39.21 17.53
N ALA A 20 -47.73 38.06 18.17
CA ALA A 20 -48.73 37.07 17.77
C ALA A 20 -50.18 37.56 18.00
N LEU A 21 -50.41 38.36 19.04
CA LEU A 21 -51.71 38.98 19.31
C LEU A 21 -51.96 40.22 18.45
N ARG A 22 -50.92 41.02 18.15
CA ARG A 22 -51.02 42.21 17.28
C ARG A 22 -51.17 41.89 15.79
N SER A 23 -50.77 40.69 15.37
CA SER A 23 -50.92 40.22 13.99
C SER A 23 -52.35 39.81 13.64
N HIS A 24 -53.27 39.84 14.61
CA HIS A 24 -54.70 39.70 14.40
C HIS A 24 -55.27 40.89 13.64
N LYS A 25 -55.72 40.68 12.39
CA LYS A 25 -56.25 41.75 11.52
C LYS A 25 -57.79 41.77 11.45
N ASP A 26 -58.45 40.81 12.09
CA ASP A 26 -59.89 40.59 11.91
C ASP A 26 -60.70 41.20 13.06
N ALA A 27 -61.19 42.43 12.86
CA ALA A 27 -61.90 43.20 13.90
C ALA A 27 -63.21 42.55 14.41
N ARG A 28 -63.68 41.48 13.76
CA ARG A 28 -64.89 40.74 14.15
C ARG A 28 -64.64 39.66 15.21
N ILE A 29 -63.39 39.24 15.40
CA ILE A 29 -63.01 38.17 16.33
C ILE A 29 -62.39 38.83 17.56
N SER A 30 -62.89 38.50 18.76
CA SER A 30 -62.31 39.00 19.99
C SER A 30 -60.86 38.52 20.14
N ILE A 31 -60.02 39.34 20.78
CA ILE A 31 -58.64 38.97 21.08
C ILE A 31 -58.58 37.66 21.88
N ASP A 32 -59.57 37.42 22.74
CA ASP A 32 -59.72 36.21 23.54
C ASP A 32 -59.96 34.94 22.68
N ALA A 33 -60.79 35.05 21.63
CA ALA A 33 -61.02 33.95 20.68
C ALA A 33 -59.77 33.64 19.84
N HIS A 34 -59.00 34.67 19.45
CA HIS A 34 -57.72 34.49 18.76
C HIS A 34 -56.65 33.87 19.68
N ALA A 35 -56.57 34.32 20.93
CA ALA A 35 -55.67 33.74 21.94
C ALA A 35 -55.99 32.27 22.21
N SER A 36 -57.27 31.92 22.34
CA SER A 36 -57.73 30.53 22.51
C SER A 36 -57.34 29.65 21.30
N THR A 37 -57.47 30.19 20.09
CA THR A 37 -57.04 29.52 18.85
C THR A 37 -55.52 29.31 18.81
N LEU A 38 -54.73 30.29 19.27
CA LEU A 38 -53.28 30.19 19.34
C LEU A 38 -52.84 29.13 20.35
N VAL A 39 -53.45 29.11 21.54
CA VAL A 39 -53.20 28.07 22.56
C VAL A 39 -53.50 26.68 22.00
N MET A 40 -54.63 26.51 21.32
CA MET A 40 -54.98 25.23 20.68
C MET A 40 -53.93 24.80 19.65
N LYS A 41 -53.43 25.72 18.82
CA LYS A 41 -52.36 25.44 17.84
C LYS A 41 -51.04 25.05 18.50
N LEU A 42 -50.65 25.75 19.57
CA LEU A 42 -49.45 25.40 20.34
C LEU A 42 -49.59 24.02 20.99
N GLN A 43 -50.78 23.70 21.50
CA GLN A 43 -51.04 22.38 22.09
C GLN A 43 -50.91 21.26 21.05
N LEU A 44 -51.45 21.45 19.84
CA LEU A 44 -51.29 20.50 18.73
C LEU A 44 -49.83 20.36 18.30
N PHE A 45 -49.09 21.47 18.24
CA PHE A 45 -47.66 21.45 17.91
C PHE A 45 -46.84 20.67 18.95
N ILE A 46 -47.11 20.87 20.25
CA ILE A 46 -46.47 20.10 21.33
C ILE A 46 -46.77 18.61 21.18
N GLN A 47 -48.01 18.24 20.85
CA GLN A 47 -48.37 16.84 20.61
C GLN A 47 -47.63 16.24 19.41
N GLU A 48 -47.52 16.97 18.32
CA GLU A 48 -46.81 16.54 17.11
C GLU A 48 -45.30 16.35 17.37
N VAL A 49 -44.67 17.30 18.05
CA VAL A 49 -43.25 17.21 18.43
C VAL A 49 -43.01 16.03 19.37
N ASN A 50 -43.84 15.85 20.39
CA ASN A 50 -43.71 14.72 21.31
C ASN A 50 -43.87 13.38 20.57
N LYS A 51 -44.85 13.27 19.67
CA LYS A 51 -45.07 12.07 18.88
C LYS A 51 -43.87 11.79 17.97
N SER A 52 -43.35 12.79 17.26
CA SER A 52 -42.19 12.63 16.39
C SER A 52 -40.93 12.22 17.18
N LEU A 53 -40.74 12.80 18.37
CA LEU A 53 -39.67 12.43 19.28
C LEU A 53 -39.81 10.98 19.77
N GLU A 54 -41.01 10.56 20.15
CA GLU A 54 -41.29 9.20 20.60
C GLU A 54 -41.07 8.18 19.48
N GLU A 55 -41.58 8.44 18.28
CA GLU A 55 -41.36 7.60 17.08
C GLU A 55 -39.87 7.46 16.76
N THR A 56 -39.13 8.58 16.78
CA THR A 56 -37.68 8.56 16.54
C THR A 56 -36.93 7.80 17.63
N SER A 57 -37.29 8.03 18.90
CA SER A 57 -36.70 7.33 20.05
C SER A 57 -36.91 5.82 19.95
N LEU A 58 -38.12 5.37 19.62
CA LEU A 58 -38.43 3.96 19.41
C LEU A 58 -37.63 3.36 18.24
N GLN A 59 -37.52 4.08 17.12
CA GLN A 59 -36.70 3.63 15.99
C GLN A 59 -35.21 3.50 16.38
N VAL A 60 -34.67 4.46 17.14
CA VAL A 60 -33.28 4.39 17.62
C VAL A 60 -33.09 3.16 18.51
N VAL A 61 -33.97 2.94 19.49
CA VAL A 61 -33.89 1.79 20.39
C VAL A 61 -34.00 0.46 19.64
N GLN A 62 -34.83 0.39 18.60
CA GLN A 62 -34.99 -0.82 17.78
C GLN A 62 -33.77 -1.09 16.89
N ASN A 63 -33.14 -0.05 16.35
CA ASN A 63 -32.01 -0.19 15.41
C ASN A 63 -30.66 -0.32 16.12
N LEU A 64 -30.50 0.21 17.33
CA LEU A 64 -29.24 0.22 18.06
C LEU A 64 -28.62 -1.19 18.24
N PRO A 65 -29.38 -2.26 18.57
CA PRO A 65 -28.81 -3.61 18.70
C PRO A 65 -28.30 -4.18 17.38
N ARG A 66 -28.86 -3.77 16.24
CA ARG A 66 -28.36 -4.15 14.92
C ARG A 66 -27.05 -3.44 14.63
N VAL A 67 -27.00 -2.13 14.82
CA VAL A 67 -25.76 -1.34 14.64
C VAL A 67 -24.63 -1.86 15.53
N MET A 68 -24.92 -2.21 16.78
CA MET A 68 -23.94 -2.80 17.69
C MET A 68 -23.38 -4.14 17.18
N ARG A 69 -24.23 -5.00 16.60
CA ARG A 69 -23.79 -6.26 15.98
C ARG A 69 -22.94 -6.01 14.74
N ASP A 70 -23.34 -5.07 13.90
CA ASP A 70 -22.59 -4.72 12.69
C ASP A 70 -21.20 -4.15 13.04
N VAL A 71 -21.11 -3.29 14.06
CA VAL A 71 -19.83 -2.77 14.57
C VAL A 71 -18.94 -3.88 15.13
N GLU A 72 -19.52 -4.83 15.87
CA GLU A 72 -18.78 -5.97 16.42
C GLU A 72 -18.26 -6.90 15.31
N ALA A 73 -19.06 -7.16 14.28
CA ALA A 73 -18.64 -7.94 13.12
C ALA A 73 -17.46 -7.28 12.39
N VAL A 74 -17.57 -5.98 12.12
CA VAL A 74 -16.47 -5.18 11.51
C VAL A 74 -15.21 -5.21 12.37
N ARG A 75 -15.35 -5.14 13.70
CA ARG A 75 -14.21 -5.25 14.62
C ARG A 75 -13.51 -6.61 14.51
N GLN A 76 -14.28 -7.69 14.43
CA GLN A 76 -13.74 -9.05 14.29
C GLN A 76 -13.02 -9.24 12.95
N GLU A 77 -13.64 -8.79 11.85
CA GLU A 77 -13.02 -8.84 10.52
C GLU A 77 -11.72 -8.02 10.45
N ALA A 78 -11.71 -6.82 11.02
CA ALA A 78 -10.50 -5.98 11.08
C ALA A 78 -9.38 -6.64 11.90
N THR A 79 -9.73 -7.34 12.98
CA THR A 79 -8.77 -8.08 13.80
C THR A 79 -8.18 -9.26 13.03
N LEU A 80 -9.03 -10.05 12.38
CA LEU A 80 -8.60 -11.17 11.54
C LEU A 80 -7.68 -10.69 10.40
N LEU A 81 -8.07 -9.61 9.72
CA LEU A 81 -7.26 -9.03 8.64
C LEU A 81 -5.88 -8.59 9.15
N LYS A 82 -5.81 -7.98 10.34
CA LYS A 82 -4.55 -7.58 10.96
C LYS A 82 -3.64 -8.78 11.26
N GLU A 83 -4.21 -9.88 11.75
CA GLU A 83 -3.47 -11.12 11.99
C GLU A 83 -2.95 -11.70 10.68
N GLN A 84 -3.79 -11.80 9.65
CA GLN A 84 -3.40 -12.26 8.32
C GLN A 84 -2.30 -11.40 7.70
N MET A 85 -2.39 -10.08 7.79
CA MET A 85 -1.34 -9.16 7.32
C MET A 85 -0.02 -9.37 8.07
N THR A 86 -0.07 -9.71 9.35
CA THR A 86 1.14 -9.99 10.14
C THR A 86 1.82 -11.27 9.64
N THR A 87 1.05 -12.34 9.40
CA THR A 87 1.57 -13.58 8.80
C THR A 87 2.18 -13.34 7.42
N VAL A 88 1.47 -12.64 6.52
CA VAL A 88 1.97 -12.32 5.18
C VAL A 88 3.28 -11.52 5.25
N LYS A 89 3.38 -10.57 6.19
CA LYS A 89 4.61 -9.80 6.41
C LYS A 89 5.77 -10.68 6.86
N GLU A 90 5.53 -11.69 7.69
CA GLU A 90 6.55 -12.64 8.12
C GLU A 90 7.00 -13.55 6.97
N ASP A 91 6.06 -14.03 6.15
CA ASP A 91 6.36 -14.82 4.95
C ASP A 91 7.21 -14.03 3.95
N ILE A 92 6.87 -12.76 3.69
CA ILE A 92 7.67 -11.88 2.82
C ILE A 92 9.10 -11.75 3.35
N LYS A 93 9.28 -11.51 4.66
CA LYS A 93 10.62 -11.43 5.27
C LYS A 93 11.40 -12.72 5.14
N LYS A 94 10.72 -13.87 5.24
CA LYS A 94 11.36 -15.18 5.06
C LYS A 94 11.83 -15.34 3.60
N VAL A 95 10.96 -15.08 2.64
CA VAL A 95 11.29 -15.16 1.20
C VAL A 95 12.43 -14.22 0.84
N GLU A 96 12.43 -13.00 1.35
CA GLU A 96 13.51 -12.02 1.14
C GLU A 96 14.86 -12.57 1.62
N ARG A 97 14.92 -13.13 2.83
CA ARG A 97 16.14 -13.74 3.37
C ARG A 97 16.62 -14.95 2.57
N GLU A 98 15.71 -15.85 2.23
CA GLU A 98 16.04 -17.06 1.45
C GLU A 98 16.52 -16.70 0.04
N THR A 99 15.92 -15.67 -0.57
CA THR A 99 16.31 -15.15 -1.88
C THR A 99 17.67 -14.47 -1.81
N ALA A 100 17.92 -13.62 -0.80
CA ALA A 100 19.23 -12.99 -0.60
C ALA A 100 20.35 -14.04 -0.40
N GLN A 101 20.11 -15.07 0.40
CA GLN A 101 21.07 -16.16 0.59
C GLN A 101 21.31 -16.95 -0.71
N SER A 102 20.25 -17.21 -1.48
CA SER A 102 20.37 -17.91 -2.76
C SER A 102 21.11 -17.07 -3.79
N MET A 103 20.88 -15.76 -3.84
CA MET A 103 21.61 -14.83 -4.70
C MET A 103 23.09 -14.77 -4.34
N GLN A 104 23.43 -14.73 -3.05
CA GLN A 104 24.82 -14.77 -2.59
C GLN A 104 25.55 -16.04 -3.08
N ARG A 105 24.89 -17.20 -2.97
CA ARG A 105 25.45 -18.46 -3.49
C ARG A 105 25.64 -18.45 -5.00
N LEU A 106 24.73 -17.83 -5.76
CA LEU A 106 24.88 -17.68 -7.20
C LEU A 106 26.09 -16.81 -7.57
N VAL A 107 26.35 -15.72 -6.82
CA VAL A 107 27.53 -14.87 -7.02
C VAL A 107 28.82 -15.65 -6.72
N GLU A 108 28.84 -16.45 -5.65
CA GLU A 108 29.98 -17.31 -5.31
C GLU A 108 30.25 -18.36 -6.40
N LEU A 109 29.19 -19.01 -6.90
CA LEU A 109 29.29 -19.98 -8.00
C LEU A 109 29.78 -19.34 -9.29
N ASP A 110 29.31 -18.13 -9.62
CA ASP A 110 29.77 -17.39 -10.80
C ASP A 110 31.25 -17.02 -10.70
N SER A 111 31.71 -16.58 -9.53
CA SER A 111 33.13 -16.33 -9.27
C SER A 111 33.98 -17.60 -9.40
N MET A 112 33.50 -18.74 -8.87
CA MET A 112 34.18 -20.03 -9.04
C MET A 112 34.23 -20.45 -10.51
N LYS A 113 33.13 -20.29 -11.24
CA LYS A 113 33.04 -20.61 -12.66
C LYS A 113 34.01 -19.76 -13.48
N THR A 114 34.05 -18.45 -13.23
CA THR A 114 34.97 -17.52 -13.92
C THR A 114 36.42 -17.92 -13.70
N ARG A 115 36.83 -18.17 -12.44
CA ARG A 115 38.19 -18.66 -12.14
C ARG A 115 38.50 -20.01 -12.79
N MET A 116 37.52 -20.91 -12.86
CA MET A 116 37.69 -22.21 -13.50
C MET A 116 37.89 -22.07 -15.02
N LEU A 117 37.14 -21.16 -15.67
CA LEU A 117 37.29 -20.86 -17.09
C LEU A 117 38.65 -20.19 -17.39
N GLU A 118 39.08 -19.26 -16.55
CA GLU A 118 40.40 -18.63 -16.64
C GLU A 118 41.52 -19.68 -16.51
N SER A 119 41.40 -20.58 -15.52
CA SER A 119 42.36 -21.68 -15.32
C SER A 119 42.36 -22.66 -16.50
N GLN A 120 41.18 -22.96 -17.05
CA GLN A 120 41.06 -23.82 -18.23
C GLN A 120 41.76 -23.20 -19.45
N ASN A 121 41.55 -21.90 -19.70
CA ASN A 121 42.20 -21.18 -20.79
C ASN A 121 43.72 -21.14 -20.59
N ALA A 122 44.19 -20.90 -19.36
CA ALA A 122 45.60 -20.93 -19.02
C ALA A 122 46.23 -22.31 -19.30
N LEU A 123 45.57 -23.39 -18.89
CA LEU A 123 46.03 -24.76 -19.14
C LEU A 123 46.06 -25.08 -20.64
N GLN A 124 45.07 -24.63 -21.40
CA GLN A 124 45.04 -24.83 -22.85
C GLN A 124 46.19 -24.08 -23.54
N GLU A 125 46.51 -22.85 -23.12
CA GLU A 125 47.65 -22.12 -23.68
C GLU A 125 49.01 -22.67 -23.23
N ALA A 126 49.10 -23.23 -22.02
CA ALA A 126 50.28 -23.97 -21.60
C ALA A 126 50.53 -25.22 -22.46
N ASP A 127 49.48 -25.97 -22.80
CA ASP A 127 49.56 -27.15 -23.68
C ASP A 127 49.92 -26.77 -25.11
N ASN A 128 49.30 -25.70 -25.64
CA ASN A 128 49.67 -25.11 -26.93
C ASN A 128 51.14 -24.70 -26.96
N TRP A 129 51.61 -23.95 -25.95
CA TRP A 129 53.00 -23.53 -25.85
C TRP A 129 53.96 -24.72 -25.79
N THR A 130 53.62 -25.76 -25.01
CA THR A 130 54.43 -26.98 -24.89
C THR A 130 54.55 -27.69 -26.23
N THR A 131 53.44 -27.84 -26.96
CA THR A 131 53.42 -28.42 -28.31
C THR A 131 54.24 -27.57 -29.29
N LEU A 132 54.04 -26.25 -29.28
CA LEU A 132 54.78 -25.33 -30.16
C LEU A 132 56.28 -25.35 -29.88
N SER A 133 56.68 -25.46 -28.61
CA SER A 133 58.07 -25.53 -28.17
C SER A 133 58.73 -26.86 -28.53
N ALA A 134 58.00 -27.97 -28.50
CA ALA A 134 58.55 -29.28 -28.89
C ALA A 134 58.89 -29.33 -30.38
N ASP A 135 58.04 -28.72 -31.22
CA ASP A 135 58.25 -28.66 -32.68
C ASP A 135 59.26 -27.59 -33.12
N VAL A 136 59.73 -26.75 -32.19
CA VAL A 136 60.52 -25.55 -32.56
C VAL A 136 61.85 -25.95 -33.21
N ASP A 137 62.51 -26.97 -32.67
CA ASP A 137 63.81 -27.43 -33.19
C ASP A 137 63.68 -27.99 -34.61
N ASP A 138 62.59 -28.70 -34.91
CA ASP A 138 62.30 -29.26 -36.24
C ASP A 138 62.00 -28.16 -37.27
N VAL A 139 61.24 -27.14 -36.89
CA VAL A 139 60.93 -26.00 -37.76
C VAL A 139 62.18 -25.16 -38.02
N PHE A 140 63.05 -24.96 -37.02
CA PHE A 140 64.33 -24.28 -37.20
C PHE A 140 65.29 -25.06 -38.12
N ALA A 141 65.29 -26.38 -38.05
CA ALA A 141 66.06 -27.24 -38.95
C ALA A 141 65.63 -27.11 -40.42
N SER A 142 64.37 -26.75 -40.69
CA SER A 142 63.85 -26.56 -42.06
C SER A 142 64.35 -25.29 -42.77
N GLN A 143 64.96 -24.35 -42.03
CA GLN A 143 65.44 -23.03 -42.51
C GLN A 143 64.39 -22.15 -43.22
N ASP A 144 63.10 -22.50 -43.12
CA ASP A 144 62.00 -21.72 -43.65
C ASP A 144 61.65 -20.56 -42.70
N ILE A 145 62.15 -19.36 -43.03
CA ILE A 145 61.99 -18.15 -42.23
C ILE A 145 60.52 -17.81 -41.98
N HIS A 146 59.62 -18.10 -42.93
CA HIS A 146 58.19 -17.81 -42.76
C HIS A 146 57.56 -18.71 -41.70
N LYS A 147 57.85 -20.02 -41.72
CA LYS A 147 57.33 -20.97 -40.73
C LYS A 147 57.86 -20.72 -39.33
N ILE A 148 59.13 -20.33 -39.22
CA ILE A 148 59.73 -19.94 -37.93
C ILE A 148 59.00 -18.71 -37.35
N GLY A 149 58.71 -17.71 -38.19
CA GLY A 149 57.98 -16.51 -37.78
C GLY A 149 56.57 -16.80 -37.27
N GLU A 150 55.81 -17.64 -37.99
CA GLU A 150 54.46 -18.05 -37.55
C GLU A 150 54.51 -18.84 -36.22
N LYS A 151 55.48 -19.74 -36.06
CA LYS A 151 55.62 -20.54 -34.84
C LYS A 151 55.98 -19.67 -33.62
N LEU A 152 56.91 -18.73 -33.78
CA LEU A 152 57.28 -17.78 -32.73
C LEU A 152 56.12 -16.83 -32.37
N ALA A 153 55.34 -16.38 -33.35
CA ALA A 153 54.15 -15.57 -33.10
C ALA A 153 53.10 -16.35 -32.29
N GLY A 154 52.87 -17.63 -32.62
CA GLY A 154 52.00 -18.51 -31.84
C GLY A 154 52.50 -18.69 -30.40
N MET A 155 53.80 -18.94 -30.20
CA MET A 155 54.39 -19.09 -28.87
C MET A 155 54.27 -17.80 -28.05
N GLN A 156 54.50 -16.63 -28.67
CA GLN A 156 54.35 -15.33 -28.03
C GLN A 156 52.90 -15.08 -27.61
N GLN A 157 51.94 -15.46 -28.44
CA GLN A 157 50.51 -15.32 -28.13
C GLN A 157 50.10 -16.18 -26.92
N SER A 158 50.52 -17.45 -26.86
CA SER A 158 50.25 -18.32 -25.70
C SER A 158 50.93 -17.81 -24.43
N LEU A 159 52.16 -17.27 -24.53
CA LEU A 159 52.89 -16.67 -23.40
C LEU A 159 52.22 -15.41 -22.84
N ASN A 160 51.68 -14.55 -23.71
CA ASN A 160 50.96 -13.35 -23.27
C ASN A 160 49.71 -13.71 -22.47
N VAL A 161 48.97 -14.74 -22.88
CA VAL A 161 47.79 -15.21 -22.14
C VAL A 161 48.20 -15.82 -20.80
N LEU A 162 49.28 -16.60 -20.75
CA LEU A 162 49.81 -17.17 -19.49
C LEU A 162 50.29 -16.11 -18.50
N HIS A 163 50.81 -14.98 -18.99
CA HIS A 163 51.24 -13.85 -18.16
C HIS A 163 50.05 -13.12 -17.51
N ASP A 164 48.91 -13.06 -18.20
CA ASP A 164 47.72 -12.31 -17.77
C ASP A 164 46.78 -13.10 -16.84
N VAL A 165 47.11 -14.37 -16.53
CA VAL A 165 46.36 -15.19 -15.58
C VAL A 165 46.78 -14.79 -14.15
N PRO A 166 45.87 -14.27 -13.29
CA PRO A 166 46.18 -13.89 -11.92
C PRO A 166 46.33 -15.07 -10.95
#